data_AF-C8PFH4-F1
#
_entry.id   AF-C8PFH4-F1
#
_cell.length_a   1.000
_cell.length_b   1.000
_cell.length_c   1.000
_cell.angle_alpha   90.00
_cell.angle_beta   90.00
_cell.angle_gamma   90.00
#
_symmetry.space_group_name_H-M   'P 1'
#
loop_
_entity.id
_entity.type
_entity.pdbx_description
1 polymer ?
#
loop_
_entity_poly.entity_id
_entity_poly.type
_entity_poly.pdbx_seq_one_letter_code
_entity_poly.pdbx_strand_id
1 'polypeptide(L)' 'MATNKKQTSKKVASEASEILKDDRYSEKSKSVAGSALSQTKPTPKKKK' A
#
# COMPACT_ATOMS: atom_id res chain seq x y z
N MET A 1 -20.84 12.38 2.71
CA MET A 1 -19.70 11.64 3.29
C MET A 1 -18.44 12.47 3.11
N ALA A 2 -17.66 12.69 4.16
CA ALA A 2 -16.39 13.42 4.08
C ALA A 2 -15.30 12.55 3.43
N THR A 3 -14.51 13.11 2.52
CA THR A 3 -13.42 12.38 1.86
C THR A 3 -12.17 12.38 2.74
N ASN A 4 -11.61 11.20 3.00
CA ASN A 4 -10.36 11.10 3.76
C ASN A 4 -9.18 11.38 2.83
N LYS A 5 -8.42 12.45 3.13
CA LYS A 5 -7.23 12.86 2.38
C LYS A 5 -5.92 12.32 2.97
N LYS A 6 -5.96 11.60 4.09
CA LYS A 6 -4.79 10.96 4.70
C LYS A 6 -4.36 9.81 3.80
N GLN A 7 -3.05 9.67 3.59
CA GLN A 7 -2.48 8.69 2.69
C GLN A 7 -1.27 8.05 3.34
N THR A 8 -1.03 6.79 3.00
CA THR A 8 0.14 6.03 3.40
C THR A 8 1.40 6.61 2.73
N SER A 9 2.50 6.70 3.49
CA SER A 9 3.77 7.20 2.97
C SER A 9 4.41 6.22 1.97
N LYS A 10 5.32 6.71 1.13
CA LYS A 10 6.02 5.87 0.13
C LYS A 10 6.84 4.74 0.76
N LYS A 11 7.42 4.95 1.95
CA LYS A 11 8.21 3.94 2.66
C LYS A 11 7.33 2.75 3.04
N VAL A 12 6.20 3.04 3.71
CA VAL A 12 5.23 2.02 4.13
C VAL A 12 4.61 1.31 2.92
N ALA A 13 4.38 2.03 1.82
CA ALA A 13 3.93 1.42 0.57
C ALA A 13 4.93 0.38 0.01
N SER A 14 6.21 0.68 0.12
CA SER A 14 7.28 -0.20 -0.37
C SER A 14 7.34 -1.47 0.49
N GLU A 15 7.36 -1.30 1.81
CA GLU A 15 7.35 -2.42 2.77
C GLU A 15 6.09 -3.30 2.61
N ALA A 16 4.90 -2.69 2.44
CA ALA A 16 3.67 -3.43 2.19
C ALA A 16 3.70 -4.21 0.87
N SER A 17 4.36 -3.68 -0.17
CA SER A 17 4.55 -4.40 -1.43
C SER A 17 5.49 -5.59 -1.27
N GLU A 18 6.50 -5.50 -0.42
CA GLU A 18 7.40 -6.60 -0.10
C GLU A 18 6.67 -7.70 0.68
N ILE A 19 5.88 -7.32 1.69
CA ILE A 19 5.06 -8.25 2.49
C ILE A 19 4.08 -9.05 1.62
N LEU A 20 3.47 -8.42 0.61
CA LEU A 20 2.56 -9.11 -0.32
C LEU A 20 3.25 -10.12 -1.22
N LYS A 21 4.51 -9.85 -1.60
CA LYS A 21 5.30 -10.70 -2.51
C LYS A 21 6.02 -11.83 -1.78
N ASP A 22 6.15 -11.73 -0.47
CA ASP A 22 6.88 -12.67 0.34
C ASP A 22 5.93 -13.74 0.93
N ASP A 23 6.20 -15.01 0.62
CA ASP A 23 5.41 -16.15 1.05
C ASP A 23 5.59 -16.54 2.53
N ARG A 24 6.53 -15.92 3.22
CA ARG A 24 6.74 -16.12 4.66
C ARG A 24 5.67 -15.44 5.52
N TYR A 25 4.91 -14.50 4.96
CA TYR A 25 3.89 -13.76 5.69
C TYR A 25 2.53 -14.45 5.65
N SER A 26 1.84 -14.44 6.79
CA SER A 26 0.48 -14.96 6.93
C SER A 26 -0.52 -14.17 6.07
N GLU A 27 -1.65 -14.80 5.73
CA GLU A 27 -2.73 -14.15 4.97
C GLU A 27 -3.26 -12.88 5.65
N LYS A 28 -3.28 -12.85 6.99
CA LYS A 28 -3.67 -11.66 7.75
C LYS A 28 -2.71 -10.50 7.50
N SER A 29 -1.41 -10.77 7.54
CA SER A 29 -0.37 -9.78 7.25
C SER A 29 -0.48 -9.25 5.82
N LYS A 30 -0.71 -10.14 4.86
CA LYS A 30 -0.93 -9.78 3.45
C LYS A 30 -2.19 -8.91 3.28
N SER A 31 -3.28 -9.22 3.98
CA SER A 31 -4.52 -8.42 3.96
C SER A 31 -4.32 -6.99 4.49
N VAL A 32 -3.58 -6.85 5.61
CA VAL A 32 -3.23 -5.53 6.17
C VAL A 32 -2.32 -4.76 5.22
N ALA A 33 -1.33 -5.42 4.60
CA ALA A 33 -0.46 -4.80 3.61
C ALA A 33 -1.23 -4.32 2.37
N GLY A 34 -2.18 -5.12 1.86
CA GLY A 34 -3.07 -4.71 0.78
C GLY A 34 -3.93 -3.49 1.13
N SER A 35 -4.43 -3.44 2.37
CA SER A 35 -5.17 -2.29 2.88
C SER A 35 -4.31 -1.03 3.00
N ALA A 36 -3.04 -1.19 3.38
CA ALA A 36 -2.09 -0.08 3.43
C ALA A 36 -1.78 0.46 2.03
N LEU A 37 -1.64 -0.43 1.03
CA LEU A 37 -1.39 -0.09 -0.37
C LEU A 37 -2.55 0.65 -1.03
N SER A 38 -3.79 0.27 -0.75
CA SER A 38 -4.96 0.95 -1.32
C SER A 38 -5.10 2.41 -0.85
N GLN A 39 -4.50 2.73 0.31
CA GLN A 39 -4.44 4.08 0.87
C GLN A 39 -3.17 4.85 0.47
N THR A 40 -2.33 4.31 -0.42
CA THR A 40 -1.11 4.98 -0.86
C THR A 40 -1.41 6.07 -1.88
N LYS A 41 -0.60 7.14 -1.83
CA LYS A 41 -0.73 8.21 -2.81
C LYS A 41 -0.33 7.70 -4.20
N PRO A 42 -1.18 7.86 -5.23
CA PRO A 42 -0.83 7.47 -6.58
C PRO A 42 0.41 8.25 -7.03
N THR A 43 1.43 7.56 -7.51
CA THR A 43 2.56 8.22 -8.16
C THR A 43 2.05 8.86 -9.46
N PRO A 44 2.39 10.12 -9.76
CA PRO A 44 2.05 10.70 -11.05
C PRO A 44 2.71 9.85 -12.12
N LYS A 45 1.90 9.11 -12.90
CA LYS A 45 2.39 8.45 -14.11
C LYS A 45 2.94 9.55 -15.01
N LYS A 46 4.26 9.62 -15.20
CA LYS A 46 4.83 10.35 -16.34
C LYS A 46 4.20 9.73 -17.58
N LYS A 47 3.28 10.46 -18.21
CA LYS A 47 2.82 10.13 -19.55
C LYS A 47 4.06 10.23 -20.44
N LYS A 48 4.45 9.10 -21.02
CA LYS A 48 5.53 9.01 -21.98
C LYS A 48 5.04 9.52 -23.33
#